data_AF-A0A4Q5Z6Q3-F1
#
_entry.id   AF-A0A4Q5Z6Q3-F1
#
_cell.length_a   1.000
_cell.length_b   1.000
_cell.length_c   1.000
_cell.angle_alpha   90.00
_cell.angle_beta   90.00
_cell.angle_gamma   90.00
#
_symmetry.space_group_name_H-M   'P 1'
#
loop_
_entity.id
_entity.type
_entity.pdbx_description
1 polymer ?
#
loop_
_entity_poly.entity_id
_entity_poly.type
_entity_poly.pdbx_seq_one_letter_code
_entity_poly.pdbx_strand_id
1 'polypeptide(L)'
;SYVTVNNLPDVISKIAAAGGDSLYYQVNAPGAYTFQQHSTDPTTLGLIAQGNWDFVVLQEQSQRPAFEDAQVAAEVYPYARKLDSLVKASSGECARVMFYMTWGRKNGDASNCAVWPPVCTYEGMDSLLQLRYTNMADSNNAFISPVAKVWRNLRDNAPGIELYQVDESHPTAAGTYAAAMSFYTMFFDKKPTAIPYNYTLSSATANTIKAAAYTEVYNLRGQWKQYSLWPHVDSIITTNEGGLTFRNDAISPQNVISYEWNFGDGSPLSYQAVATHTYADSGSYTVCLTVHGFCGSMTICQQISVNVTGINEQNLIPGIAVYPNPADDYIRVDGLKEKAAYAICDISGARIQTGSVTPGSNSIGLRNLAAGLYFLHLNNDKGQTLITKIVRQ
;
A
#
# COMPACT_ATOMS: atom_id res chain seq x y z
N SER A 1 -25.10 16.40 10.32
CA SER A 1 -24.42 17.69 10.05
C SER A 1 -22.94 17.54 9.67
N TYR A 2 -22.19 16.57 10.20
CA TYR A 2 -20.79 16.35 9.81
C TYR A 2 -20.61 16.06 8.30
N VAL A 3 -21.61 15.43 7.68
CA VAL A 3 -21.68 15.23 6.22
C VAL A 3 -22.11 16.48 5.46
N THR A 4 -23.03 17.28 6.01
CA THR A 4 -23.66 18.40 5.27
C THR A 4 -22.90 19.72 5.40
N VAL A 5 -22.16 19.91 6.50
CA VAL A 5 -21.29 21.09 6.67
C VAL A 5 -20.21 21.07 5.59
N ASN A 6 -19.99 22.24 4.97
CA ASN A 6 -19.10 22.44 3.83
C ASN A 6 -19.42 21.55 2.60
N ASN A 7 -20.61 20.94 2.57
CA ASN A 7 -21.06 20.03 1.52
C ASN A 7 -20.01 18.95 1.15
N LEU A 8 -19.59 18.15 2.14
CA LEU A 8 -18.55 17.13 1.97
C LEU A 8 -18.76 16.25 0.71
N PRO A 9 -19.96 15.73 0.41
CA PRO A 9 -20.20 14.94 -0.80
C PRO A 9 -19.82 15.65 -2.11
N ASP A 10 -20.14 16.95 -2.23
CA ASP A 10 -19.74 17.77 -3.37
C ASP A 10 -18.22 17.96 -3.44
N VAL A 11 -17.55 18.14 -2.29
CA VAL A 11 -16.09 18.22 -2.23
C VAL A 11 -15.45 16.93 -2.73
N ILE A 12 -15.96 15.76 -2.34
CA ILE A 12 -15.48 14.45 -2.82
C ILE A 12 -15.74 14.33 -4.33
N SER A 13 -16.90 14.77 -4.83
CA SER A 13 -17.22 14.73 -6.25
C SER A 13 -16.28 15.60 -7.09
N LYS A 14 -15.91 16.80 -6.61
CA LYS A 14 -14.93 17.66 -7.27
C LYS A 14 -13.51 17.09 -7.23
N ILE A 15 -13.13 16.42 -6.15
CA ILE A 15 -11.87 15.68 -6.05
C ILE A 15 -11.86 14.54 -7.09
N ALA A 16 -12.93 13.75 -7.17
CA ALA A 16 -13.08 12.68 -8.15
C ALA A 16 -12.94 13.21 -9.58
N ALA A 17 -13.68 14.26 -9.93
CA ALA A 17 -13.59 14.91 -11.24
C ALA A 17 -12.15 15.35 -11.57
N ALA A 18 -11.44 15.93 -10.60
CA ALA A 18 -10.04 16.33 -10.77
C ALA A 18 -9.06 15.14 -10.90
N GLY A 19 -9.42 13.97 -10.37
CA GLY A 19 -8.72 12.69 -10.55
C GLY A 19 -9.09 11.92 -11.82
N GLY A 20 -9.97 12.48 -12.66
CA GLY A 20 -10.49 11.85 -13.87
C GLY A 20 -11.60 10.83 -13.62
N ASP A 21 -12.19 10.84 -12.43
CA ASP A 21 -13.28 9.95 -12.02
C ASP A 21 -14.63 10.68 -11.99
N SER A 22 -15.71 9.93 -11.87
CA SER A 22 -17.05 10.46 -11.67
C SER A 22 -17.63 9.89 -10.37
N LEU A 23 -18.24 10.76 -9.56
CA LEU A 23 -18.97 10.37 -8.36
C LEU A 23 -20.41 10.83 -8.47
N TYR A 24 -21.32 9.87 -8.63
CA TYR A 24 -22.74 10.07 -8.42
C TYR A 24 -23.08 9.77 -6.96
N TYR A 25 -23.85 10.65 -6.30
CA TYR A 25 -24.19 10.48 -4.89
C TYR A 25 -25.62 10.95 -4.58
N GLN A 26 -26.20 10.33 -3.56
CA GLN A 26 -27.42 10.76 -2.89
C GLN A 26 -27.16 10.82 -1.39
N VAL A 27 -27.82 11.75 -0.69
CA VAL A 27 -27.54 12.03 0.73
C VAL A 27 -28.85 12.20 1.48
N ASN A 28 -29.00 11.45 2.57
CA ASN A 28 -29.95 11.75 3.63
C ASN A 28 -29.17 11.87 4.94
N ALA A 29 -28.88 13.11 5.37
CA ALA A 29 -28.07 13.37 6.56
C ALA A 29 -28.65 14.50 7.43
N PRO A 30 -29.84 14.32 8.02
CA PRO A 30 -30.44 15.34 8.86
C PRO A 30 -29.58 15.65 10.10
N GLY A 31 -29.82 16.82 10.72
CA GLY A 31 -29.05 17.26 11.88
C GLY A 31 -29.20 16.31 13.06
N ALA A 32 -28.07 15.94 13.69
CA ALA A 32 -28.00 15.08 14.89
C ALA A 32 -28.65 13.68 14.77
N TYR A 33 -28.97 13.23 13.55
CA TYR A 33 -29.61 11.92 13.36
C TYR A 33 -28.73 10.77 13.82
N THR A 34 -29.39 9.76 14.37
CA THR A 34 -28.77 8.52 14.84
C THR A 34 -29.02 7.36 13.87
N PHE A 35 -28.26 6.26 14.00
CA PHE A 35 -28.57 5.04 13.25
C PHE A 35 -29.96 4.51 13.57
N GLN A 36 -30.41 4.62 14.82
CA GLN A 36 -31.76 4.23 15.20
C GLN A 36 -32.82 4.97 14.36
N GLN A 37 -32.69 6.30 14.25
CA GLN A 37 -33.61 7.13 13.49
C GLN A 37 -33.56 6.80 12.00
N HIS A 38 -32.36 6.66 11.44
CA HIS A 38 -32.17 6.24 10.04
C HIS A 38 -32.76 4.86 9.76
N SER A 39 -32.76 3.94 10.73
CA SER A 39 -33.29 2.57 10.57
C SER A 39 -34.81 2.50 10.38
N THR A 40 -35.50 3.62 10.52
CA THR A 40 -36.95 3.78 10.34
C THR A 40 -37.33 4.96 9.46
N ASP A 41 -36.34 5.73 8.98
CA ASP A 41 -36.59 6.93 8.18
C ASP A 41 -36.98 6.56 6.73
N PRO A 42 -38.16 6.97 6.23
CA PRO A 42 -38.63 6.58 4.91
C PRO A 42 -37.68 7.00 3.76
N THR A 43 -36.98 8.12 3.90
CA THR A 43 -36.04 8.61 2.88
C THR A 43 -34.80 7.73 2.85
N THR A 44 -34.21 7.41 4.02
CA THR A 44 -33.09 6.48 4.10
C THR A 44 -33.46 5.10 3.56
N LEU A 45 -34.59 4.55 4.01
CA LEU A 45 -35.03 3.22 3.57
C LEU A 45 -35.32 3.19 2.06
N GLY A 46 -35.91 4.27 1.53
CA GLY A 46 -36.13 4.43 0.09
C GLY A 46 -34.83 4.46 -0.72
N LEU A 47 -33.82 5.20 -0.27
CA LEU A 47 -32.50 5.25 -0.94
C LEU A 47 -31.78 3.89 -0.88
N ILE A 48 -31.84 3.19 0.25
CA ILE A 48 -31.26 1.85 0.38
C ILE A 48 -31.96 0.87 -0.59
N ALA A 49 -33.30 0.91 -0.63
CA ALA A 49 -34.09 0.02 -1.48
C ALA A 49 -33.92 0.29 -2.98
N GLN A 50 -33.45 1.47 -3.39
CA GLN A 50 -33.08 1.73 -4.79
C GLN A 50 -31.95 0.82 -5.29
N GLY A 51 -31.06 0.39 -4.39
CA GLY A 51 -29.91 -0.46 -4.74
C GLY A 51 -28.96 0.20 -5.74
N ASN A 52 -28.14 -0.61 -6.41
CA ASN A 52 -27.14 -0.19 -7.42
C ASN A 52 -26.12 0.86 -6.92
N TRP A 53 -25.91 0.92 -5.61
CA TRP A 53 -24.88 1.76 -5.00
C TRP A 53 -23.56 1.00 -4.93
N ASP A 54 -22.48 1.57 -5.47
CA ASP A 54 -21.14 1.02 -5.27
C ASP A 54 -20.74 1.03 -3.79
N PHE A 55 -21.18 2.04 -3.04
CA PHE A 55 -20.96 2.19 -1.60
C PHE A 55 -22.20 2.78 -0.92
N VAL A 56 -22.49 2.31 0.29
CA VAL A 56 -23.44 2.96 1.21
C VAL A 56 -22.68 3.39 2.46
N VAL A 57 -22.53 4.71 2.65
CA VAL A 57 -21.78 5.27 3.77
C VAL A 57 -22.70 5.54 4.96
N LEU A 58 -22.34 5.02 6.12
CA LEU A 58 -23.11 5.15 7.37
C LEU A 58 -22.29 5.96 8.41
N GLN A 59 -22.89 7.02 8.94
CA GLN A 59 -22.32 7.87 10.00
C GLN A 59 -23.30 7.95 11.17
N GLU A 60 -22.86 7.57 12.38
CA GLU A 60 -23.62 7.71 13.63
C GLU A 60 -23.36 9.08 14.23
N GLN A 61 -24.32 9.65 14.97
CA GLN A 61 -24.18 10.91 15.69
C GLN A 61 -22.82 11.02 16.41
N SER A 62 -22.20 12.20 16.31
CA SER A 62 -20.76 12.43 16.58
C SER A 62 -20.22 11.99 17.94
N GLN A 63 -21.07 11.86 18.96
CA GLN A 63 -20.68 11.50 20.33
C GLN A 63 -21.06 10.07 20.69
N ARG A 64 -22.14 9.54 20.10
CA ARG A 64 -22.74 8.26 20.52
C ARG A 64 -21.75 7.10 20.53
N PRO A 65 -20.88 6.91 19.50
CA PRO A 65 -19.88 5.86 19.55
C PRO A 65 -18.74 6.12 20.55
N ALA A 66 -18.72 7.24 21.25
CA ALA A 66 -17.75 7.52 22.32
C ALA A 66 -18.33 7.33 23.73
N PHE A 67 -19.62 7.00 23.86
CA PHE A 67 -20.26 6.80 25.17
C PHE A 67 -19.86 5.48 25.84
N GLU A 68 -20.39 5.27 27.04
CA GLU A 68 -20.22 4.05 27.83
C GLU A 68 -20.56 2.78 27.04
N ASP A 69 -19.81 1.72 27.29
CA ASP A 69 -19.89 0.44 26.59
C ASP A 69 -21.32 -0.13 26.54
N ALA A 70 -22.03 -0.07 27.68
CA ALA A 70 -23.41 -0.55 27.78
C ALA A 70 -24.37 0.28 26.91
N GLN A 71 -24.18 1.60 26.87
CA GLN A 71 -25.00 2.49 26.06
C GLN A 71 -24.72 2.27 24.56
N VAL A 72 -23.46 2.17 24.15
CA VAL A 72 -23.09 1.88 22.76
C VAL A 72 -23.66 0.53 22.30
N ALA A 73 -23.57 -0.49 23.17
CA ALA A 73 -24.10 -1.81 22.89
C ALA A 73 -25.62 -1.82 22.70
N ALA A 74 -26.36 -0.97 23.42
CA ALA A 74 -27.81 -0.87 23.32
C ALA A 74 -28.28 0.06 22.18
N GLU A 75 -27.58 1.17 21.96
CA GLU A 75 -28.11 2.29 21.17
C GLU A 75 -27.42 2.48 19.81
N VAL A 76 -26.26 1.85 19.58
CA VAL A 76 -25.49 2.03 18.34
C VAL A 76 -25.40 0.72 17.55
N TYR A 77 -24.80 -0.32 18.13
CA TYR A 77 -24.50 -1.56 17.39
C TYR A 77 -25.73 -2.26 16.78
N PRO A 78 -26.89 -2.36 17.46
CA PRO A 78 -28.06 -3.02 16.87
C PRO A 78 -28.55 -2.29 15.61
N TYR A 79 -28.47 -0.96 15.59
CA TYR A 79 -28.94 -0.16 14.47
C TYR A 79 -27.92 -0.04 13.35
N ALA A 80 -26.62 -0.05 13.67
CA ALA A 80 -25.56 -0.24 12.68
C ALA A 80 -25.77 -1.56 11.92
N ARG A 81 -26.00 -2.66 12.65
CA ARG A 81 -26.31 -3.98 12.06
C ARG A 81 -27.58 -3.98 11.25
N LYS A 82 -28.64 -3.36 11.76
CA LYS A 82 -29.92 -3.27 11.04
C LYS A 82 -29.77 -2.53 9.71
N LEU A 83 -29.07 -1.39 9.70
CA LEU A 83 -28.82 -0.64 8.47
C LEU A 83 -27.95 -1.42 7.48
N ASP A 84 -26.86 -2.05 7.95
CA ASP A 84 -26.04 -2.94 7.12
C ASP A 84 -26.87 -4.07 6.49
N SER A 85 -27.65 -4.77 7.31
CA SER A 85 -28.51 -5.87 6.86
C SER A 85 -29.53 -5.42 5.83
N LEU A 86 -30.10 -4.21 5.96
CA LEU A 86 -31.04 -3.65 4.99
C LEU A 86 -30.35 -3.34 3.65
N VAL A 87 -29.12 -2.83 3.69
CA VAL A 87 -28.32 -2.59 2.48
C VAL A 87 -28.03 -3.90 1.75
N LYS A 88 -27.56 -4.92 2.48
CA LYS A 88 -27.25 -6.24 1.92
C LYS A 88 -28.48 -6.99 1.43
N ALA A 89 -29.61 -6.87 2.12
CA ALA A 89 -30.88 -7.41 1.63
C ALA A 89 -31.31 -6.78 0.30
N SER A 90 -30.98 -5.50 0.09
CA SER A 90 -31.38 -4.76 -1.12
C SER A 90 -30.40 -4.93 -2.29
N SER A 91 -29.10 -5.07 -1.99
CA SER A 91 -28.02 -5.04 -3.01
C SER A 91 -27.15 -6.31 -3.02
N GLY A 92 -27.48 -7.32 -2.22
CA GLY A 92 -26.71 -8.55 -2.04
C GLY A 92 -25.63 -8.44 -0.94
N GLU A 93 -25.14 -9.59 -0.49
CA GLU A 93 -24.15 -9.69 0.62
C GLU A 93 -22.83 -8.97 0.33
N CYS A 94 -22.56 -8.69 -0.94
CA CYS A 94 -21.36 -8.01 -1.42
C CYS A 94 -21.47 -6.49 -1.51
N ALA A 95 -22.61 -5.92 -1.08
CA ALA A 95 -22.79 -4.48 -0.99
C ALA A 95 -21.73 -3.85 -0.08
N ARG A 96 -21.06 -2.79 -0.55
CA ARG A 96 -19.98 -2.16 0.19
C ARG A 96 -20.53 -1.13 1.17
N VAL A 97 -21.00 -1.60 2.32
CA VAL A 97 -21.30 -0.72 3.46
C VAL A 97 -19.99 -0.17 4.00
N MET A 98 -19.94 1.14 4.25
CA MET A 98 -18.76 1.82 4.76
C MET A 98 -19.11 2.67 5.97
N PHE A 99 -18.50 2.38 7.11
CA PHE A 99 -18.65 3.23 8.28
C PHE A 99 -17.71 4.45 8.22
N TYR A 100 -18.30 5.65 8.35
CA TYR A 100 -17.58 6.91 8.46
C TYR A 100 -16.98 7.01 9.87
N MET A 101 -15.68 6.71 10.02
CA MET A 101 -15.00 6.87 11.31
C MET A 101 -14.75 8.36 11.61
N THR A 102 -15.63 8.95 12.42
CA THR A 102 -15.55 10.36 12.84
C THR A 102 -14.43 10.59 13.87
N TRP A 103 -14.10 11.85 14.11
CA TRP A 103 -13.01 12.31 15.00
C TRP A 103 -13.50 12.70 16.39
N GLY A 104 -12.58 12.68 17.37
CA GLY A 104 -12.81 13.30 18.69
C GLY A 104 -12.96 14.82 18.61
N ARG A 105 -13.75 15.41 19.53
CA ARG A 105 -13.91 16.87 19.65
C ARG A 105 -12.62 17.56 20.07
N LYS A 106 -12.48 18.85 19.73
CA LYS A 106 -11.21 19.60 19.84
C LYS A 106 -10.54 19.44 21.20
N ASN A 107 -11.33 19.57 22.25
CA ASN A 107 -10.95 19.51 23.66
C ASN A 107 -11.66 18.37 24.41
N GLY A 108 -12.15 17.35 23.70
CA GLY A 108 -13.02 16.31 24.28
C GLY A 108 -14.48 16.75 24.41
N ASP A 109 -15.28 15.92 25.09
CA ASP A 109 -16.70 16.09 25.31
C ASP A 109 -16.98 16.54 26.75
N ALA A 110 -16.82 17.84 27.00
CA ALA A 110 -16.99 18.44 28.31
C ALA A 110 -18.38 18.15 28.93
N SER A 111 -19.42 18.01 28.11
CA SER A 111 -20.79 17.74 28.58
C SER A 111 -20.96 16.35 29.19
N ASN A 112 -20.21 15.36 28.71
CA ASN A 112 -20.29 13.97 29.20
C ASN A 112 -19.09 13.56 30.05
N CYS A 113 -18.04 14.38 30.10
CA CYS A 113 -16.81 14.14 30.85
C CYS A 113 -17.03 13.75 32.33
N ALA A 114 -17.98 14.40 33.02
CA ALA A 114 -18.24 14.10 34.43
C ALA A 114 -18.81 12.68 34.67
N VAL A 115 -19.53 12.14 33.70
CA VAL A 115 -20.17 10.82 33.77
C VAL A 115 -19.27 9.74 33.16
N TRP A 116 -18.62 10.07 32.04
CA TRP A 116 -17.73 9.19 31.31
C TRP A 116 -16.35 9.84 31.10
N PRO A 117 -15.45 9.79 32.11
CA PRO A 117 -14.17 10.50 32.08
C PRO A 117 -13.26 10.26 30.85
N PRO A 118 -13.26 9.10 30.19
CA PRO A 118 -12.47 8.91 28.98
C PRO A 118 -12.76 9.95 27.88
N VAL A 119 -13.99 10.49 27.78
CA VAL A 119 -14.29 11.50 26.75
C VAL A 119 -13.86 12.92 27.12
N CYS A 120 -13.30 13.15 28.32
CA CYS A 120 -12.84 14.47 28.74
C CYS A 120 -11.73 15.06 27.85
N THR A 121 -11.01 14.24 27.09
CA THR A 121 -9.91 14.68 26.22
C THR A 121 -10.20 14.33 24.78
N TYR A 122 -9.51 15.01 23.86
CA TYR A 122 -9.51 14.64 22.45
C TYR A 122 -9.03 13.18 22.28
N GLU A 123 -7.89 12.82 22.88
CA GLU A 123 -7.29 11.49 22.82
C GLU A 123 -8.28 10.39 23.20
N GLY A 124 -8.96 10.55 24.33
CA GLY A 124 -9.83 9.50 24.85
C GLY A 124 -11.12 9.38 24.04
N MET A 125 -11.75 10.51 23.66
CA MET A 125 -12.91 10.49 22.77
C MET A 125 -12.56 9.91 21.39
N ASP A 126 -11.46 10.33 20.78
CA ASP A 126 -11.01 9.88 19.47
C ASP A 126 -10.68 8.37 19.47
N SER A 127 -10.01 7.88 20.52
CA SER A 127 -9.70 6.45 20.67
C SER A 127 -10.95 5.60 20.82
N LEU A 128 -11.96 6.08 21.56
CA LEU A 128 -13.24 5.38 21.69
C LEU A 128 -14.00 5.34 20.36
N LEU A 129 -14.04 6.44 19.62
CA LEU A 129 -14.65 6.47 18.29
C LEU A 129 -13.96 5.46 17.36
N GLN A 130 -12.62 5.47 17.30
CA GLN A 130 -11.85 4.50 16.51
C GLN A 130 -12.18 3.05 16.88
N LEU A 131 -12.26 2.75 18.17
CA LEU A 131 -12.62 1.42 18.67
C LEU A 131 -14.05 1.02 18.23
N ARG A 132 -15.05 1.88 18.43
CA ARG A 132 -16.45 1.53 18.14
C ARG A 132 -16.74 1.45 16.66
N TYR A 133 -16.13 2.29 15.83
CA TYR A 133 -16.23 2.15 14.37
C TYR A 133 -15.57 0.88 13.86
N THR A 134 -14.42 0.49 14.43
CA THR A 134 -13.78 -0.79 14.12
C THR A 134 -14.66 -1.98 14.48
N ASN A 135 -15.26 -1.98 15.68
CA ASN A 135 -16.18 -3.03 16.11
C ASN A 135 -17.43 -3.13 15.21
N MET A 136 -17.96 -2.00 14.76
CA MET A 136 -19.07 -1.98 13.81
C MET A 136 -18.67 -2.55 12.46
N ALA A 137 -17.50 -2.19 11.93
CA ALA A 137 -17.03 -2.73 10.66
C ALA A 137 -16.81 -4.25 10.72
N ASP A 138 -16.11 -4.71 11.76
CA ASP A 138 -15.80 -6.12 11.98
C ASP A 138 -17.08 -6.97 12.11
N SER A 139 -17.99 -6.57 12.98
CA SER A 139 -19.23 -7.33 13.22
C SER A 139 -20.24 -7.34 12.06
N ASN A 140 -20.03 -6.51 11.03
CA ASN A 140 -20.91 -6.38 9.88
C ASN A 140 -20.20 -6.67 8.55
N ASN A 141 -18.95 -7.15 8.56
CA ASN A 141 -18.13 -7.33 7.37
C ASN A 141 -18.09 -6.10 6.43
N ALA A 142 -17.88 -4.91 7.00
CA ALA A 142 -18.04 -3.63 6.31
C ALA A 142 -16.72 -2.84 6.21
N PHE A 143 -16.65 -1.92 5.25
CA PHE A 143 -15.52 -1.02 5.08
C PHE A 143 -15.47 0.06 6.16
N ILE A 144 -14.31 0.68 6.33
CA ILE A 144 -14.14 1.90 7.15
C ILE A 144 -13.57 3.02 6.29
N SER A 145 -14.11 4.24 6.39
CA SER A 145 -13.37 5.45 5.99
C SER A 145 -12.61 6.00 7.20
N PRO A 146 -11.27 5.93 7.23
CA PRO A 146 -10.46 6.23 8.42
C PRO A 146 -10.21 7.74 8.62
N VAL A 147 -11.27 8.56 8.54
CA VAL A 147 -11.15 10.03 8.61
C VAL A 147 -10.50 10.47 9.93
N ALA A 148 -10.87 9.83 11.04
CA ALA A 148 -10.26 10.07 12.36
C ALA A 148 -8.73 9.91 12.37
N LYS A 149 -8.19 8.93 11.63
CA LYS A 149 -6.73 8.70 11.56
C LYS A 149 -6.02 9.85 10.86
N VAL A 150 -6.60 10.35 9.76
CA VAL A 150 -6.08 11.52 9.05
C VAL A 150 -6.12 12.75 9.95
N TRP A 151 -7.22 12.96 10.69
CA TRP A 151 -7.35 14.06 11.64
C TRP A 151 -6.33 13.98 12.77
N ARG A 152 -6.15 12.79 13.36
CA ARG A 152 -5.17 12.54 14.42
C ARG A 152 -3.76 12.85 13.93
N ASN A 153 -3.39 12.33 12.77
CA ASN A 153 -2.09 12.58 12.14
C ASN A 153 -1.84 14.08 11.95
N LEU A 154 -2.83 14.82 11.43
CA LEU A 154 -2.72 16.26 11.21
C LEU A 154 -2.61 17.05 12.51
N ARG A 155 -3.35 16.66 13.56
CA ARG A 155 -3.22 17.32 14.86
C ARG A 155 -1.85 17.12 15.48
N ASP A 156 -1.33 15.90 15.40
CA ASP A 156 -0.05 15.54 16.01
C ASP A 156 1.14 16.14 15.23
N ASN A 157 1.05 16.20 13.90
CA ASN A 157 2.19 16.56 13.03
C ASN A 157 2.06 17.93 12.32
N ALA A 158 0.87 18.53 12.30
CA ALA A 158 0.60 19.81 11.66
C ALA A 158 -0.40 20.67 12.46
N PRO A 159 -0.16 20.95 13.75
CA PRO A 159 -1.11 21.62 14.64
C PRO A 159 -1.49 23.04 14.20
N GLY A 160 -0.74 23.66 13.29
CA GLY A 160 -1.09 24.95 12.67
C GLY A 160 -2.24 24.88 11.67
N ILE A 161 -2.68 23.68 11.27
CA ILE A 161 -3.86 23.48 10.42
C ILE A 161 -5.08 23.30 11.33
N GLU A 162 -5.89 24.36 11.45
CA GLU A 162 -7.12 24.30 12.25
C GLU A 162 -8.17 23.42 11.57
N LEU A 163 -8.53 22.31 12.23
CA LEU A 163 -9.52 21.35 11.72
C LEU A 163 -10.94 21.62 12.23
N TYR A 164 -11.08 22.36 13.34
CA TYR A 164 -12.36 22.57 14.01
C TYR A 164 -12.89 23.98 13.82
N GLN A 165 -14.19 24.10 13.64
CA GLN A 165 -14.87 25.38 13.78
C GLN A 165 -14.86 25.83 15.25
N VAL A 166 -15.40 27.03 15.49
CA VAL A 166 -15.50 27.64 16.82
C VAL A 166 -16.29 26.82 17.83
N ASP A 167 -17.13 25.89 17.36
CA ASP A 167 -17.91 24.97 18.19
C ASP A 167 -17.13 23.72 18.63
N GLU A 168 -15.84 23.63 18.28
CA GLU A 168 -14.93 22.57 18.69
C GLU A 168 -15.32 21.16 18.21
N SER A 169 -16.26 21.06 17.26
CA SER A 169 -16.85 19.79 16.83
C SER A 169 -16.90 19.71 15.30
N HIS A 170 -17.49 20.70 14.63
CA HIS A 170 -17.68 20.69 13.18
C HIS A 170 -16.37 21.00 12.43
N PRO A 171 -16.23 20.52 11.18
CA PRO A 171 -15.01 20.68 10.42
C PRO A 171 -14.88 22.09 9.82
N THR A 172 -13.68 22.65 9.84
CA THR A 172 -13.29 23.75 8.94
C THR A 172 -13.19 23.25 7.49
N ALA A 173 -12.88 24.14 6.55
CA ALA A 173 -12.51 23.74 5.20
C ALA A 173 -11.36 22.72 5.16
N ALA A 174 -10.37 22.85 6.06
CA ALA A 174 -9.26 21.91 6.17
C ALA A 174 -9.72 20.54 6.71
N GLY A 175 -10.55 20.54 7.75
CA GLY A 175 -11.15 19.32 8.30
C GLY A 175 -12.01 18.57 7.27
N THR A 176 -12.84 19.29 6.51
CA THR A 176 -13.65 18.71 5.43
C THR A 176 -12.77 18.17 4.32
N TYR A 177 -11.71 18.88 3.95
CA TYR A 177 -10.80 18.42 2.89
C TYR A 177 -10.04 17.15 3.31
N ALA A 178 -9.65 17.03 4.58
CA ALA A 178 -9.07 15.80 5.13
C ALA A 178 -10.05 14.61 5.07
N ALA A 179 -11.32 14.83 5.43
CA ALA A 179 -12.36 13.83 5.28
C ALA A 179 -12.57 13.43 3.82
N ALA A 180 -12.63 14.41 2.91
CA ALA A 180 -12.88 14.18 1.50
C ALA A 180 -11.75 13.38 0.83
N MET A 181 -10.49 13.66 1.19
CA MET A 181 -9.33 12.89 0.72
C MET A 181 -9.35 11.44 1.19
N SER A 182 -9.82 11.20 2.42
CA SER A 182 -9.99 9.83 2.96
C SER A 182 -11.04 9.07 2.14
N PHE A 183 -12.22 9.65 1.92
CA PHE A 183 -13.27 9.03 1.11
C PHE A 183 -12.84 8.77 -0.33
N TYR A 184 -12.28 9.79 -1.00
CA TYR A 184 -11.81 9.64 -2.37
C TYR A 184 -10.80 8.49 -2.50
N THR A 185 -9.84 8.41 -1.59
CA THR A 185 -8.83 7.33 -1.58
C THR A 185 -9.48 5.96 -1.41
N MET A 186 -10.48 5.84 -0.53
CA MET A 186 -11.19 4.58 -0.30
C MET A 186 -12.10 4.17 -1.46
N PHE A 187 -12.77 5.12 -2.12
CA PHE A 187 -13.68 4.84 -3.22
C PHE A 187 -12.94 4.45 -4.51
N PHE A 188 -11.86 5.15 -4.84
CA PHE A 188 -11.21 5.03 -6.15
C PHE A 188 -9.87 4.29 -6.10
N ASP A 189 -9.37 3.93 -4.92
CA ASP A 189 -8.06 3.28 -4.72
C ASP A 189 -6.88 4.05 -5.36
N LYS A 190 -7.00 5.39 -5.42
CA LYS A 190 -6.02 6.28 -6.05
C LYS A 190 -5.23 7.08 -5.03
N LYS A 191 -3.98 7.41 -5.38
CA LYS A 191 -3.07 8.19 -4.54
C LYS A 191 -3.61 9.61 -4.33
N PRO A 192 -3.90 10.04 -3.10
CA PRO A 192 -4.43 11.39 -2.84
C PRO A 192 -3.44 12.51 -3.20
N THR A 193 -2.14 12.23 -3.15
CA THR A 193 -1.06 13.16 -3.53
C THR A 193 -0.99 13.47 -5.02
N ALA A 194 -1.61 12.65 -5.87
CA ALA A 194 -1.68 12.88 -7.31
C ALA A 194 -2.83 13.82 -7.72
N ILE A 195 -3.73 14.16 -6.80
CA ILE A 195 -4.93 14.95 -7.12
C ILE A 195 -4.59 16.43 -7.19
N PRO A 196 -4.93 17.16 -8.27
CA PRO A 196 -4.56 18.58 -8.42
C PRO A 196 -5.51 19.54 -7.69
N TYR A 197 -6.75 19.13 -7.41
CA TYR A 197 -7.72 19.95 -6.69
C TYR A 197 -7.27 20.19 -5.24
N ASN A 198 -7.44 21.41 -4.73
CA ASN A 198 -7.02 21.84 -3.38
C ASN A 198 -8.19 22.37 -2.53
N TYR A 199 -9.41 22.28 -3.03
CA TYR A 199 -10.57 22.96 -2.45
C TYR A 199 -10.32 24.47 -2.29
N THR A 200 -10.67 25.08 -1.15
CA THR A 200 -10.44 26.50 -0.86
C THR A 200 -9.11 26.76 -0.14
N LEU A 201 -8.21 25.76 -0.07
CA LEU A 201 -7.01 25.81 0.74
C LEU A 201 -5.80 26.30 -0.05
N SER A 202 -4.80 26.81 0.67
CA SER A 202 -3.47 27.03 0.09
C SER A 202 -2.86 25.71 -0.38
N SER A 203 -2.01 25.75 -1.41
CA SER A 203 -1.32 24.57 -1.89
C SER A 203 -0.49 23.87 -0.80
N ALA A 204 0.14 24.64 0.10
CA ALA A 204 0.91 24.09 1.22
C ALA A 204 0.01 23.26 2.15
N THR A 205 -1.10 23.85 2.62
CA THR A 205 -2.07 23.16 3.50
C THR A 205 -2.68 21.94 2.82
N ALA A 206 -3.11 22.07 1.57
CA ALA A 206 -3.71 20.97 0.82
C ALA A 206 -2.73 19.80 0.62
N ASN A 207 -1.46 20.09 0.34
CA ASN A 207 -0.43 19.07 0.17
C ASN A 207 -0.11 18.35 1.48
N THR A 208 -0.06 19.05 2.62
CA THR A 208 0.07 18.41 3.93
C THR A 208 -1.08 17.45 4.21
N ILE A 209 -2.32 17.85 3.91
CA ILE A 209 -3.50 16.99 4.09
C ILE A 209 -3.47 15.78 3.16
N LYS A 210 -3.10 15.96 1.89
CA LYS A 210 -2.92 14.84 0.94
C LYS A 210 -1.85 13.86 1.41
N ALA A 211 -0.76 14.35 1.99
CA ALA A 211 0.29 13.50 2.55
C ALA A 211 -0.19 12.71 3.77
N ALA A 212 -0.94 13.33 4.68
CA ALA A 212 -1.56 12.62 5.81
C ALA A 212 -2.53 11.54 5.31
N ALA A 213 -3.37 11.85 4.33
CA ALA A 213 -4.28 10.88 3.71
C ALA A 213 -3.53 9.75 2.98
N TYR A 214 -2.39 10.05 2.34
CA TYR A 214 -1.54 9.02 1.74
C TYR A 214 -1.03 8.03 2.79
N THR A 215 -0.50 8.53 3.91
CA THR A 215 0.03 7.71 4.99
C THR A 215 -1.06 6.89 5.68
N GLU A 216 -2.14 7.54 6.11
CA GLU A 216 -3.14 6.90 6.97
C GLU A 216 -4.19 6.12 6.18
N VAL A 217 -4.40 6.45 4.90
CA VAL A 217 -5.45 5.83 4.07
C VAL A 217 -4.84 5.00 2.95
N TYR A 218 -4.05 5.58 2.05
CA TYR A 218 -3.56 4.86 0.87
C TYR A 218 -2.59 3.72 1.23
N ASN A 219 -1.59 4.00 2.07
CA ASN A 219 -0.61 2.98 2.47
C ASN A 219 -1.24 1.87 3.33
N LEU A 220 -2.27 2.21 4.10
CA LEU A 220 -2.94 1.29 5.03
C LEU A 220 -4.31 0.81 4.51
N ARG A 221 -4.63 1.04 3.23
CA ARG A 221 -5.98 0.79 2.68
C ARG A 221 -6.45 -0.64 2.87
N GLY A 222 -5.56 -1.63 2.83
CA GLY A 222 -5.91 -3.02 3.15
C GLY A 222 -6.46 -3.20 4.56
N GLN A 223 -5.93 -2.49 5.55
CA GLN A 223 -6.45 -2.54 6.93
C GLN A 223 -7.88 -2.00 7.04
N TRP A 224 -8.25 -1.04 6.20
CA TRP A 224 -9.58 -0.44 6.19
C TRP A 224 -10.60 -1.23 5.36
N LYS A 225 -10.12 -2.18 4.55
CA LYS A 225 -10.92 -3.09 3.72
C LYS A 225 -10.98 -4.51 4.27
N GLN A 226 -10.15 -4.87 5.26
CA GLN A 226 -9.98 -6.24 5.75
C GLN A 226 -11.23 -6.90 6.30
N TYR A 227 -12.17 -6.10 6.79
CA TYR A 227 -13.44 -6.60 7.32
C TYR A 227 -14.43 -6.92 6.19
N SER A 228 -14.24 -6.38 4.98
CA SER A 228 -15.16 -6.62 3.87
C SER A 228 -15.02 -8.03 3.29
N LEU A 229 -16.04 -8.52 2.58
CA LEU A 229 -15.98 -9.80 1.86
C LEU A 229 -15.30 -9.72 0.47
N TRP A 230 -14.82 -8.54 0.08
CA TRP A 230 -14.13 -8.33 -1.19
C TRP A 230 -12.69 -8.83 -1.10
N PRO A 231 -12.17 -9.50 -2.15
CA PRO A 231 -10.76 -9.88 -2.16
C PRO A 231 -9.89 -8.63 -2.22
N HIS A 232 -8.80 -8.62 -1.45
CA HIS A 232 -7.86 -7.51 -1.41
C HIS A 232 -6.41 -8.02 -1.35
N VAL A 233 -5.52 -7.33 -2.05
CA VAL A 233 -4.06 -7.50 -1.99
C VAL A 233 -3.43 -6.10 -1.99
N ASP A 234 -2.48 -5.85 -1.10
CA ASP A 234 -1.85 -4.53 -0.96
C ASP A 234 -0.91 -4.21 -2.13
N SER A 235 -0.08 -5.20 -2.50
CA SER A 235 0.91 -5.11 -3.56
C SER A 235 1.39 -6.49 -4.02
N ILE A 236 2.10 -6.52 -5.15
CA ILE A 236 2.94 -7.65 -5.55
C ILE A 236 4.35 -7.42 -4.97
N ILE A 237 5.03 -8.48 -4.58
CA ILE A 237 6.49 -8.49 -4.42
C ILE A 237 7.07 -9.49 -5.40
N THR A 238 8.15 -9.09 -6.08
CA THR A 238 8.85 -9.94 -7.04
C THR A 238 10.33 -10.01 -6.66
N THR A 239 10.84 -11.22 -6.42
CA THR A 239 12.25 -11.48 -6.06
C THR A 239 12.95 -12.23 -7.19
N ASN A 240 14.18 -11.83 -7.53
CA ASN A 240 15.01 -12.57 -8.48
C ASN A 240 15.63 -13.79 -7.77
N GLU A 241 15.27 -14.99 -8.22
CA GLU A 241 15.76 -16.28 -7.69
C GLU A 241 17.03 -16.78 -8.42
N GLY A 242 17.53 -16.00 -9.38
CA GLY A 242 18.72 -16.29 -10.17
C GLY A 242 18.43 -16.25 -11.67
N GLY A 243 19.34 -15.61 -12.42
CA GLY A 243 19.22 -15.48 -13.87
C GLY A 243 17.95 -14.71 -14.26
N LEU A 244 17.10 -15.37 -15.05
CA LEU A 244 15.82 -14.83 -15.54
C LEU A 244 14.62 -15.40 -14.76
N THR A 245 14.84 -16.04 -13.61
CA THR A 245 13.79 -16.65 -12.78
C THR A 245 13.39 -15.72 -11.65
N PHE A 246 12.10 -15.47 -11.52
CA PHE A 246 11.52 -14.59 -10.52
C PHE A 246 10.41 -15.30 -9.74
N ARG A 247 10.40 -15.12 -8.42
CA ARG A 247 9.34 -15.54 -7.52
C ARG A 247 8.43 -14.34 -7.25
N ASN A 248 7.12 -14.55 -7.35
CA ASN A 248 6.10 -13.52 -7.19
C ASN A 248 5.13 -13.91 -6.08
N ASP A 249 4.88 -12.98 -5.16
CA ASP A 249 3.94 -13.15 -4.05
C ASP A 249 2.96 -11.99 -3.94
N ALA A 250 1.77 -12.31 -3.44
CA ALA A 250 0.80 -11.33 -2.99
C ALA A 250 1.13 -10.88 -1.56
N ILE A 251 1.15 -9.57 -1.30
CA ILE A 251 1.30 -9.02 0.05
C ILE A 251 -0.06 -8.77 0.69
N SER A 252 -0.23 -9.29 1.92
CA SER A 252 -1.44 -9.17 2.72
C SER A 252 -2.73 -9.63 2.01
N PRO A 253 -2.78 -10.83 1.40
CA PRO A 253 -4.00 -11.29 0.73
C PRO A 253 -5.12 -11.51 1.75
N GLN A 254 -6.30 -10.95 1.47
CA GLN A 254 -7.50 -11.03 2.31
C GLN A 254 -8.70 -11.47 1.46
N ASN A 255 -9.54 -12.35 1.99
CA ASN A 255 -10.74 -12.89 1.33
C ASN A 255 -10.47 -13.49 -0.07
N VAL A 256 -9.26 -14.01 -0.29
CA VAL A 256 -8.85 -14.63 -1.54
C VAL A 256 -9.18 -16.12 -1.52
N ILE A 257 -9.89 -16.57 -2.55
CA ILE A 257 -10.24 -17.98 -2.83
C ILE A 257 -9.26 -18.58 -3.84
N SER A 258 -8.90 -17.82 -4.88
CA SER A 258 -7.93 -18.26 -5.91
C SER A 258 -7.10 -17.10 -6.47
N TYR A 259 -5.98 -17.47 -7.09
CA TYR A 259 -4.99 -16.57 -7.68
C TYR A 259 -4.86 -16.86 -9.17
N GLU A 260 -4.58 -15.84 -9.97
CA GLU A 260 -4.26 -15.93 -11.39
C GLU A 260 -3.17 -14.91 -11.72
N TRP A 261 -2.00 -15.40 -12.13
CA TRP A 261 -0.83 -14.60 -12.48
C TRP A 261 -0.63 -14.55 -13.99
N ASN A 262 -0.43 -13.34 -14.50
CA ASN A 262 0.02 -13.06 -15.85
C ASN A 262 1.39 -12.35 -15.77
N PHE A 263 2.43 -12.93 -16.36
CA PHE A 263 3.79 -12.40 -16.27
C PHE A 263 4.12 -11.35 -17.33
N GLY A 264 3.21 -11.09 -18.26
CA GLY A 264 3.35 -10.02 -19.26
C GLY A 264 4.23 -10.35 -20.46
N ASP A 265 4.66 -11.62 -20.62
CA ASP A 265 5.49 -12.11 -21.73
C ASP A 265 4.74 -13.04 -22.70
N GLY A 266 3.45 -13.27 -22.46
CA GLY A 266 2.62 -14.18 -23.26
C GLY A 266 2.72 -15.65 -22.85
N SER A 267 3.43 -15.99 -21.77
CA SER A 267 3.43 -17.35 -21.21
C SER A 267 2.03 -17.75 -20.70
N PRO A 268 1.77 -19.05 -20.48
CA PRO A 268 0.56 -19.49 -19.79
C PRO A 268 0.42 -18.85 -18.41
N LEU A 269 -0.84 -18.64 -17.99
CA LEU A 269 -1.17 -18.13 -16.65
C LEU A 269 -0.79 -19.15 -15.57
N SER A 270 -0.43 -18.65 -14.38
CA SER A 270 -0.22 -19.49 -13.19
C SER A 270 -1.33 -19.27 -12.16
N TYR A 271 -1.83 -20.35 -11.56
CA TYR A 271 -2.91 -20.30 -10.55
C TYR A 271 -2.41 -20.60 -9.12
N GLN A 272 -1.11 -20.49 -8.90
CA GLN A 272 -0.50 -20.70 -7.59
C GLN A 272 -0.60 -19.44 -6.71
N ALA A 273 -0.70 -19.62 -5.40
CA ALA A 273 -0.68 -18.50 -4.45
C ALA A 273 0.67 -17.75 -4.47
N VAL A 274 1.76 -18.49 -4.67
CA VAL A 274 3.11 -17.98 -4.92
C VAL A 274 3.56 -18.57 -6.25
N ALA A 275 3.97 -17.73 -7.20
CA ALA A 275 4.28 -18.18 -8.55
C ALA A 275 5.73 -17.85 -8.93
N THR A 276 6.47 -18.89 -9.33
CA THR A 276 7.80 -18.75 -9.92
C THR A 276 7.69 -18.77 -11.44
N HIS A 277 8.35 -17.83 -12.11
CA HIS A 277 8.37 -17.73 -13.57
C HIS A 277 9.78 -17.46 -14.09
N THR A 278 10.13 -18.08 -15.21
CA THR A 278 11.41 -17.86 -15.90
C THR A 278 11.15 -17.22 -17.24
N TYR A 279 11.63 -16.00 -17.43
CA TYR A 279 11.51 -15.28 -18.69
C TYR A 279 12.52 -15.80 -19.71
N ALA A 280 12.13 -15.81 -20.99
CA ALA A 280 13.01 -16.21 -22.08
C ALA A 280 14.10 -15.16 -22.36
N ASP A 281 13.75 -13.88 -22.27
CA ASP A 281 14.59 -12.75 -22.62
C ASP A 281 14.64 -11.71 -21.49
N SER A 282 15.68 -10.88 -21.50
CA SER A 282 15.71 -9.67 -20.69
C SER A 282 14.74 -8.63 -21.26
N GLY A 283 14.06 -7.90 -20.39
CA GLY A 283 13.10 -6.89 -20.80
C GLY A 283 12.36 -6.26 -19.63
N SER A 284 11.47 -5.32 -19.94
CA SER A 284 10.51 -4.84 -18.96
C SER A 284 9.20 -5.57 -19.15
N TYR A 285 8.69 -6.15 -18.06
CA TYR A 285 7.45 -6.93 -18.06
C TYR A 285 6.48 -6.35 -17.03
N THR A 286 5.18 -6.45 -17.32
CA THR A 286 4.13 -6.08 -16.37
C THR A 286 3.52 -7.35 -15.81
N VAL A 287 3.87 -7.67 -14.58
CA VAL A 287 3.30 -8.80 -13.84
C VAL A 287 1.98 -8.35 -13.25
N CYS A 288 0.90 -9.03 -13.61
CA CYS A 288 -0.43 -8.80 -13.05
C CYS A 288 -0.89 -10.01 -12.25
N LEU A 289 -1.45 -9.74 -11.07
CA LEU A 289 -2.16 -10.71 -10.24
C LEU A 289 -3.64 -10.36 -10.23
N THR A 290 -4.48 -11.28 -10.67
CA THR A 290 -5.91 -11.27 -10.40
C THR A 290 -6.20 -12.24 -9.25
N VAL A 291 -6.81 -11.74 -8.19
CA VAL A 291 -7.35 -12.58 -7.10
C VAL A 291 -8.86 -12.64 -7.21
N HIS A 292 -9.43 -13.82 -6.94
CA HIS A 292 -10.88 -14.02 -6.90
C HIS A 292 -11.29 -14.32 -5.48
N GLY A 293 -12.40 -13.73 -5.04
CA GLY A 293 -13.02 -13.92 -3.74
C GLY A 293 -14.53 -14.12 -3.89
N PHE A 294 -15.22 -14.22 -2.76
CA PHE A 294 -16.67 -14.42 -2.74
C PHE A 294 -17.43 -13.30 -3.46
N CYS A 295 -16.98 -12.05 -3.27
CA CYS A 295 -17.66 -10.87 -3.80
C CYS A 295 -17.18 -10.35 -5.14
N GLY A 296 -16.22 -11.01 -5.78
CA GLY A 296 -15.72 -10.61 -7.08
C GLY A 296 -14.23 -10.85 -7.22
N SER A 297 -13.56 -9.99 -7.98
CA SER A 297 -12.12 -10.08 -8.23
C SER A 297 -11.45 -8.72 -8.10
N MET A 298 -10.15 -8.75 -7.82
CA MET A 298 -9.27 -7.59 -7.82
C MET A 298 -8.04 -7.92 -8.66
N THR A 299 -7.62 -6.97 -9.50
CA THR A 299 -6.37 -7.08 -10.27
C THR A 299 -5.41 -5.98 -9.86
N ILE A 300 -4.18 -6.36 -9.57
CA ILE A 300 -3.05 -5.44 -9.35
C ILE A 300 -1.92 -5.79 -10.31
N CYS A 301 -1.17 -4.78 -10.76
CA CYS A 301 -0.05 -4.99 -11.66
C CYS A 301 1.19 -4.26 -11.17
N GLN A 302 2.36 -4.85 -11.41
CA GLN A 302 3.67 -4.30 -11.11
C GLN A 302 4.56 -4.43 -12.35
N GLN A 303 5.21 -3.33 -12.72
CA GLN A 303 6.28 -3.38 -13.71
C GLN A 303 7.57 -3.88 -13.06
N ILE A 304 8.22 -4.85 -13.70
CA ILE A 304 9.52 -5.36 -13.30
C ILE A 304 10.52 -5.22 -14.46
N SER A 305 11.79 -5.18 -14.11
CA SER A 305 12.89 -5.23 -15.07
C SER A 305 13.61 -6.57 -14.92
N VAL A 306 13.46 -7.42 -15.94
CA VAL A 306 14.14 -8.70 -16.03
C VAL A 306 15.45 -8.45 -16.75
N ASN A 307 16.54 -8.54 -16.01
CA ASN A 307 17.87 -8.36 -16.54
C ASN A 307 18.66 -9.63 -16.29
N VAL A 308 19.64 -9.88 -17.16
CA VAL A 308 20.67 -10.87 -16.90
C VAL A 308 21.61 -10.28 -15.84
N THR A 309 21.17 -10.18 -14.58
CA THR A 309 22.04 -9.78 -13.48
C THR A 309 22.87 -10.99 -13.06
N GLY A 310 23.89 -11.22 -13.87
CA GLY A 310 24.92 -12.21 -13.69
C GLY A 310 25.83 -12.13 -14.90
N ILE A 311 27.04 -11.58 -14.72
CA ILE A 311 28.14 -12.06 -15.55
C ILE A 311 28.23 -13.54 -15.18
N ASN A 312 27.61 -14.41 -15.98
CA ASN A 312 27.99 -15.82 -15.96
C ASN A 312 29.51 -15.81 -16.09
N GLU A 313 30.22 -16.49 -15.18
CA GLU A 313 31.65 -16.70 -15.36
C GLU A 313 31.81 -17.34 -16.75
N GLN A 314 32.23 -16.54 -17.73
CA GLN A 314 32.54 -17.05 -19.05
C GLN A 314 33.84 -17.81 -18.86
N ASN A 315 33.72 -19.09 -18.52
CA ASN A 315 34.85 -19.98 -18.44
C ASN A 315 34.98 -20.73 -19.75
N LEU A 316 35.54 -20.06 -20.76
CA LEU A 316 35.88 -20.68 -22.04
C LEU A 316 37.26 -21.38 -21.98
N ILE A 317 37.89 -21.42 -20.81
CA ILE A 317 39.15 -22.14 -20.55
C ILE A 317 38.92 -23.24 -19.48
N PRO A 318 38.46 -24.43 -19.89
CA PRO A 318 38.10 -25.50 -18.96
C PRO A 318 39.25 -25.89 -18.02
N GLY A 319 38.94 -26.06 -16.72
CA GLY A 319 39.88 -26.58 -15.72
C GLY A 319 40.79 -25.54 -15.07
N ILE A 320 40.53 -24.23 -15.26
CA ILE A 320 41.20 -23.19 -14.48
C ILE A 320 40.55 -23.03 -13.10
N ALA A 321 41.37 -22.98 -12.06
CA ALA A 321 40.96 -22.64 -10.70
C ALA A 321 41.65 -21.34 -10.24
N VAL A 322 40.88 -20.44 -9.63
CA VAL A 322 41.38 -19.17 -9.08
C VAL A 322 41.14 -19.12 -7.57
N TYR A 323 42.21 -19.10 -6.77
CA TYR A 323 42.10 -19.23 -5.30
C TYR A 323 43.36 -18.71 -4.56
N PRO A 324 43.28 -18.32 -3.29
CA PRO A 324 42.05 -18.18 -2.50
C PRO A 324 41.21 -17.01 -3.02
N ASN A 325 39.90 -17.08 -2.80
CA ASN A 325 38.99 -15.96 -3.06
C ASN A 325 37.89 -16.02 -2.00
N PRO A 326 37.83 -15.08 -1.03
CA PRO A 326 38.64 -13.86 -0.91
C PRO A 326 40.15 -14.07 -0.69
N ALA A 327 40.96 -13.05 -1.01
CA ALA A 327 42.43 -13.07 -0.89
C ALA A 327 43.00 -11.80 -0.26
N ASP A 328 44.09 -11.96 0.50
CA ASP A 328 44.87 -10.85 1.05
C ASP A 328 45.99 -10.42 0.10
N ASP A 329 47.02 -11.25 -0.03
CA ASP A 329 48.25 -10.85 -0.71
C ASP A 329 48.24 -11.14 -2.22
N TYR A 330 47.65 -12.26 -2.62
CA TYR A 330 47.68 -12.77 -3.98
C TYR A 330 46.57 -13.79 -4.24
N ILE A 331 46.23 -13.98 -5.51
CA ILE A 331 45.45 -15.12 -6.01
C ILE A 331 46.35 -16.05 -6.83
N ARG A 332 46.09 -17.35 -6.77
CA ARG A 332 46.66 -18.34 -7.69
C ARG A 332 45.74 -18.56 -8.87
N VAL A 333 46.34 -18.76 -10.03
CA VAL A 333 45.66 -19.21 -11.24
C VAL A 333 46.31 -20.53 -11.65
N ASP A 334 45.57 -21.62 -11.41
CA ASP A 334 46.01 -22.99 -11.64
C ASP A 334 45.28 -23.62 -12.82
N GLY A 335 45.92 -24.60 -13.46
CA GLY A 335 45.31 -25.36 -14.54
C GLY A 335 45.47 -24.74 -15.94
N LEU A 336 46.19 -23.62 -16.06
CA LEU A 336 46.51 -22.99 -17.34
C LEU A 336 47.31 -23.96 -18.23
N LYS A 337 46.78 -24.24 -19.42
CA LYS A 337 47.47 -25.06 -20.44
C LYS A 337 48.36 -24.23 -21.37
N GLU A 338 48.08 -22.94 -21.46
CA GLU A 338 48.69 -22.01 -22.40
C GLU A 338 48.97 -20.69 -21.70
N LYS A 339 49.81 -19.86 -22.33
CA LYS A 339 50.05 -18.49 -21.87
C LYS A 339 48.76 -17.69 -22.00
N ALA A 340 48.47 -16.84 -21.02
CA ALA A 340 47.35 -15.91 -21.06
C ALA A 340 47.76 -14.52 -20.58
N ALA A 341 47.25 -13.49 -21.26
CA ALA A 341 47.26 -12.14 -20.73
C ALA A 341 46.17 -12.01 -19.66
N TYR A 342 46.44 -11.26 -18.59
CA TYR A 342 45.45 -10.95 -17.57
C TYR A 342 45.23 -9.45 -17.40
N ALA A 343 44.01 -9.09 -16.99
CA ALA A 343 43.67 -7.78 -16.47
C ALA A 343 42.79 -7.92 -15.21
N ILE A 344 43.08 -7.13 -14.18
CA ILE A 344 42.21 -6.93 -13.03
C ILE A 344 41.47 -5.61 -13.23
N CYS A 345 40.15 -5.66 -13.21
CA CYS A 345 39.28 -4.50 -13.37
C CYS A 345 38.50 -4.22 -12.08
N ASP A 346 38.22 -2.96 -11.79
CA ASP A 346 37.26 -2.59 -10.74
C ASP A 346 35.81 -2.77 -11.21
N ILE A 347 34.85 -2.45 -10.33
CA ILE A 347 33.41 -2.56 -10.62
C ILE A 347 32.91 -1.60 -11.71
N SER A 348 33.67 -0.57 -12.05
CA SER A 348 33.36 0.36 -13.16
C SER A 348 33.92 -0.13 -14.50
N GLY A 349 34.73 -1.20 -14.49
CA GLY A 349 35.41 -1.74 -15.67
C GLY A 349 36.78 -1.09 -15.93
N ALA A 350 37.26 -0.21 -15.04
CA ALA A 350 38.58 0.39 -15.18
C ALA A 350 39.66 -0.67 -14.90
N ARG A 351 40.65 -0.78 -15.80
CA ARG A 351 41.78 -1.70 -15.64
C ARG A 351 42.75 -1.16 -14.59
N ILE A 352 42.87 -1.88 -13.48
CA ILE A 352 43.73 -1.49 -12.34
C ILE A 352 45.09 -2.16 -12.44
N GLN A 353 45.15 -3.39 -12.95
CA GLN A 353 46.39 -4.15 -13.09
C GLN A 353 46.34 -5.01 -14.35
N THR A 354 47.48 -5.20 -15.02
CA THR A 354 47.60 -6.07 -16.19
C THR A 354 48.90 -6.86 -16.15
N GLY A 355 48.93 -8.02 -16.79
CA GLY A 355 50.17 -8.78 -16.97
C GLY A 355 49.96 -10.03 -17.79
N SER A 356 50.83 -11.03 -17.62
CA SER A 356 50.70 -12.33 -18.25
C SER A 356 51.01 -13.46 -17.28
N VAL A 357 50.33 -14.59 -17.48
CA VAL A 357 50.53 -15.85 -16.76
C VAL A 357 50.94 -16.93 -17.77
N THR A 358 51.77 -17.86 -17.33
CA THR A 358 52.32 -18.96 -18.16
C THR A 358 51.58 -20.27 -17.91
N PRO A 359 51.79 -21.33 -18.72
CA PRO A 359 51.23 -22.64 -18.42
C PRO A 359 51.62 -23.14 -17.02
N GLY A 360 50.70 -23.79 -16.31
CA GLY A 360 50.89 -24.29 -14.95
C GLY A 360 50.17 -23.47 -13.87
N SER A 361 50.85 -23.28 -12.74
CA SER A 361 50.37 -22.52 -11.56
C SER A 361 51.06 -21.17 -11.50
N ASN A 362 50.30 -20.10 -11.38
CA ASN A 362 50.82 -18.73 -11.35
C ASN A 362 50.26 -17.97 -10.15
N SER A 363 50.98 -16.98 -9.66
CA SER A 363 50.51 -16.06 -8.61
C SER A 363 50.35 -14.66 -9.17
N ILE A 364 49.21 -14.02 -8.90
CA ILE A 364 48.91 -12.63 -9.23
C ILE A 364 48.78 -11.86 -7.92
N GLY A 365 49.69 -10.93 -7.67
CA GLY A 365 49.71 -10.11 -6.45
C GLY A 365 48.57 -9.07 -6.42
N LEU A 366 47.98 -8.89 -5.24
CA LEU A 366 46.89 -7.94 -4.96
C LEU A 366 47.24 -6.90 -3.88
N ARG A 367 48.45 -6.93 -3.32
CA ARG A 367 48.88 -6.05 -2.20
C ARG A 367 48.69 -4.55 -2.47
N ASN A 368 48.75 -4.14 -3.73
CA ASN A 368 48.63 -2.74 -4.14
C ASN A 368 47.17 -2.33 -4.43
N LEU A 369 46.21 -3.25 -4.31
CA LEU A 369 44.78 -2.98 -4.49
C LEU A 369 44.15 -2.67 -3.14
N ALA A 370 43.24 -1.70 -3.12
CA ALA A 370 42.39 -1.45 -1.95
C ALA A 370 41.45 -2.65 -1.71
N ALA A 371 41.04 -2.85 -0.45
CA ALA A 371 40.02 -3.84 -0.11
C ALA A 371 38.73 -3.56 -0.91
N GLY A 372 38.17 -4.59 -1.54
CA GLY A 372 37.04 -4.43 -2.44
C GLY A 372 36.82 -5.56 -3.43
N LEU A 373 35.83 -5.35 -4.29
CA LEU A 373 35.41 -6.27 -5.35
C LEU A 373 36.10 -5.93 -6.68
N TYR A 374 36.69 -6.94 -7.32
CA TYR A 374 37.33 -6.82 -8.63
C TYR A 374 36.96 -7.98 -9.55
N PHE A 375 37.29 -7.85 -10.83
CA PHE A 375 37.13 -8.90 -11.84
C PHE A 375 38.49 -9.25 -12.46
N LEU A 376 38.84 -10.54 -12.47
CA LEU A 376 39.98 -11.07 -13.21
C LEU A 376 39.52 -11.48 -14.61
N HIS A 377 40.12 -10.87 -15.62
CA HIS A 377 39.99 -11.25 -17.02
C HIS A 377 41.26 -11.99 -17.43
N LEU A 378 41.15 -13.21 -17.97
CA LEU A 378 42.23 -13.91 -18.67
C LEU A 378 41.87 -14.05 -20.14
N ASN A 379 42.85 -13.90 -21.03
CA ASN A 379 42.72 -14.16 -22.46
C ASN A 379 43.96 -14.92 -22.95
N ASN A 380 43.79 -16.12 -23.49
CA ASN A 380 44.90 -16.90 -24.03
C ASN A 380 45.16 -16.60 -25.52
N ASP A 381 46.28 -17.08 -26.04
CA ASP A 381 46.68 -16.84 -27.43
C ASP A 381 45.74 -17.50 -28.46
N LYS A 382 44.85 -18.40 -28.02
CA LYS A 382 43.76 -19.00 -28.83
C LYS A 382 42.47 -18.16 -28.83
N GLY A 383 42.45 -17.02 -28.15
CA GLY A 383 41.29 -16.15 -28.03
C GLY A 383 40.21 -16.64 -27.06
N GLN A 384 40.52 -17.64 -26.21
CA GLN A 384 39.62 -18.09 -25.15
C GLN A 384 39.75 -17.18 -23.94
N THR A 385 38.62 -16.86 -23.31
CA THR A 385 38.56 -15.94 -22.17
C THR A 385 38.03 -16.60 -20.90
N LEU A 386 38.57 -16.16 -19.76
CA LEU A 386 37.99 -16.37 -18.43
C LEU A 386 37.65 -15.01 -17.84
N ILE A 387 36.43 -14.84 -17.31
CA ILE A 387 36.09 -13.71 -16.44
C ILE A 387 35.58 -14.30 -15.12
N THR A 388 36.24 -13.97 -14.02
CA THR A 388 35.83 -14.41 -12.67
C THR A 388 35.95 -13.26 -11.67
N LYS A 389 35.10 -13.31 -10.65
CA LYS A 389 35.07 -12.33 -9.56
C LYS A 389 36.18 -12.65 -8.57
N ILE A 390 36.90 -11.63 -8.09
CA ILE A 390 37.87 -11.74 -6.99
C ILE A 390 37.57 -10.70 -5.90
N VAL A 391 37.76 -11.08 -4.63
CA VAL A 391 37.54 -10.21 -3.47
C VAL A 391 38.86 -10.01 -2.73
N ARG A 392 39.32 -8.76 -2.62
CA ARG A 392 40.49 -8.35 -1.84
C ARG A 392 40.03 -7.90 -0.45
N GLN A 393 40.61 -8.46 0.61
CA GLN A 393 40.23 -8.13 2.00
C GLN A 393 41.00 -6.98 2.64
#